data_AF-A0A2Z2KFJ3-F1
#
_entry.id   AF-A0A2Z2KFJ3-F1
#
_cell.length_a   1.000
_cell.length_b   1.000
_cell.length_c   1.000
_cell.angle_alpha   90.00
_cell.angle_beta   90.00
_cell.angle_gamma   90.00
#
_symmetry.space_group_name_H-M   'P 1'
#
loop_
_entity.id
_entity.type
_entity.pdbx_description
1 polymer ?
#
loop_
_entity_poly.entity_id
_entity_poly.type
_entity_poly.pdbx_seq_one_letter_code
_entity_poly.pdbx_strand_id
1 'polypeptide(L)'
;MCYTFDSQRYVTRGVNNELNPELQLLLWALLDEQIQSNVQMDYLQVFDLTTENEGSHMVQKIIHSQEQPKRIKSISYSGVNTPLHGITVWIIDSDEYVTMLLPHQNIERVGQRNPRVINLIIVALQITIEIIKSSRNH
;
A
#
# COMPACT_ATOMS: atom_id res chain seq x y z
N MET A 1 -13.33 8.45 -11.91
CA MET A 1 -12.79 9.59 -11.15
C MET A 1 -11.28 9.46 -11.08
N CYS A 2 -10.56 10.55 -10.86
CA CYS A 2 -9.11 10.58 -10.65
C CYS A 2 -8.89 10.70 -9.12
N TYR A 3 -8.04 9.86 -8.54
CA TYR A 3 -7.71 9.90 -7.11
C TYR A 3 -6.41 10.69 -6.90
N THR A 4 -6.36 11.53 -5.86
CA THR A 4 -5.27 12.49 -5.63
C THR A 4 -4.29 12.04 -4.55
N PHE A 5 -4.70 11.16 -3.63
CA PHE A 5 -3.89 10.70 -2.50
C PHE A 5 -3.33 11.86 -1.63
N ASP A 6 -4.07 12.97 -1.57
CA ASP A 6 -3.69 14.21 -0.87
C ASP A 6 -4.14 14.24 0.61
N SER A 7 -5.01 13.31 0.98
CA SER A 7 -5.59 13.23 2.31
C SER A 7 -4.63 12.61 3.32
N GLN A 8 -5.01 12.65 4.60
CA GLN A 8 -4.14 12.20 5.68
C GLN A 8 -3.73 10.72 5.50
N ARG A 9 -2.43 10.46 5.67
CA ARG A 9 -1.82 9.14 5.47
C ARG A 9 -1.77 8.35 6.77
N TYR A 10 -2.20 7.10 6.69
CA TYR A 10 -2.20 6.14 7.78
C TYR A 10 -1.50 4.85 7.37
N VAL A 11 -0.91 4.18 8.36
CA VAL A 11 -0.27 2.88 8.20
C VAL A 11 -0.92 1.92 9.19
N THR A 12 -1.35 0.74 8.73
CA THR A 12 -1.94 -0.25 9.64
C THR A 12 -0.89 -0.88 10.54
N ARG A 13 -1.33 -1.47 11.66
CA ARG A 13 -0.44 -2.22 12.56
C ARG A 13 0.27 -3.37 11.85
N GLY A 14 -0.37 -4.01 10.86
CA GLY A 14 0.26 -5.06 10.06
C GLY A 14 1.48 -4.58 9.32
N VAL A 15 1.33 -3.48 8.60
CA VAL A 15 2.45 -2.87 7.88
C VAL A 15 3.54 -2.44 8.86
N ASN A 16 3.20 -1.85 10.01
CA ASN A 16 4.19 -1.50 11.03
C ASN A 16 4.95 -2.69 11.62
N ASN A 17 4.35 -3.88 11.61
CA ASN A 17 5.01 -5.09 12.11
C ASN A 17 5.88 -5.76 11.04
N GLU A 18 5.45 -5.74 9.77
CA GLU A 18 6.11 -6.46 8.67
C GLU A 18 7.13 -5.62 7.89
N LEU A 19 6.86 -4.32 7.73
CA LEU A 19 7.73 -3.41 6.97
C LEU A 19 8.55 -2.55 7.91
N ASN A 20 9.86 -2.53 7.66
CA ASN A 20 10.74 -1.55 8.28
C ASN A 20 10.37 -0.11 7.84
N PRO A 21 10.68 0.92 8.66
CA PRO A 21 10.31 2.30 8.35
C PRO A 21 10.88 2.82 7.03
N GLU A 22 12.06 2.35 6.63
CA GLU A 22 12.71 2.69 5.35
C GLU A 22 11.85 2.27 4.16
N LEU A 23 11.34 1.04 4.15
CA LEU A 23 10.43 0.54 3.11
C LEU A 23 9.11 1.30 3.11
N GLN A 24 8.55 1.61 4.28
CA GLN A 24 7.32 2.41 4.34
C GLN A 24 7.52 3.79 3.71
N LEU A 25 8.62 4.48 4.04
CA LEU A 25 8.97 5.78 3.43
C LEU A 25 9.19 5.65 1.93
N LEU A 26 9.85 4.58 1.46
CA LEU A 26 10.06 4.33 0.04
C LEU A 26 8.74 4.16 -0.72
N LEU A 27 7.78 3.41 -0.17
CA LEU A 27 6.47 3.22 -0.81
C LEU A 27 5.68 4.54 -0.88
N TRP A 28 5.74 5.37 0.17
CA TRP A 28 5.15 6.71 0.12
C TRP A 28 5.82 7.60 -0.91
N ALA A 29 7.16 7.60 -0.99
CA ALA A 29 7.90 8.38 -1.96
C ALA A 29 7.57 7.96 -3.41
N LEU A 30 7.38 6.66 -3.64
CA LEU A 30 6.96 6.12 -4.95
C LEU A 30 5.55 6.57 -5.34
N LEU A 31 4.63 6.63 -4.38
CA LEU A 31 3.30 7.21 -4.60
C LEU A 31 3.40 8.71 -4.91
N ASP A 32 4.23 9.44 -4.16
CA ASP A 32 4.46 10.88 -4.36
C ASP A 32 5.03 11.18 -5.75
N GLU A 33 5.91 10.32 -6.28
CA GLU A 33 6.41 10.42 -7.66
C GLU A 33 5.27 10.37 -8.68
N GLN A 34 4.27 9.50 -8.48
CA GLN A 34 3.10 9.41 -9.38
C GLN A 34 2.26 10.68 -9.34
N ILE A 35 2.02 11.21 -8.13
CA ILE A 35 1.27 12.46 -7.91
C ILE A 35 1.97 13.62 -8.61
N GLN A 36 3.27 13.80 -8.36
CA GLN A 36 4.08 14.87 -8.95
C GLN A 36 4.17 14.77 -10.48
N SER A 37 4.17 13.55 -11.00
CA SER A 37 4.19 13.27 -12.44
C SER A 37 2.82 13.39 -13.11
N ASN A 38 1.77 13.79 -12.37
CA ASN A 38 0.39 13.87 -12.84
C ASN A 38 -0.10 12.56 -13.49
N VAL A 39 0.31 11.42 -12.94
CA VAL A 39 -0.17 10.12 -13.40
C VAL A 39 -1.63 9.98 -13.00
N GLN A 40 -2.48 9.57 -13.94
CA GLN A 40 -3.87 9.23 -13.64
C GLN A 40 -3.89 7.94 -12.80
N MET A 41 -4.28 8.07 -11.53
CA MET A 41 -4.37 6.96 -10.58
C MET A 41 -5.83 6.56 -10.31
N ASP A 42 -6.03 5.26 -10.07
CA ASP A 42 -7.21 4.75 -9.40
C ASP A 42 -7.04 4.77 -7.87
N TYR A 43 -8.07 4.33 -7.16
CA TYR A 43 -8.10 4.32 -5.70
C TYR A 43 -7.13 3.33 -5.06
N LEU A 44 -6.55 2.39 -5.84
CA LEU A 44 -5.77 1.27 -5.32
C LEU A 44 -4.40 1.18 -5.99
N GLN A 45 -3.35 1.46 -5.21
CA GLN A 45 -1.97 1.28 -5.64
C GLN A 45 -1.41 0.02 -4.98
N VAL A 46 -0.89 -0.91 -5.80
CA VAL A 46 -0.36 -2.20 -5.36
C VAL A 46 1.15 -2.23 -5.53
N PHE A 47 1.86 -2.59 -4.47
CA PHE A 47 3.32 -2.72 -4.45
C PHE A 47 3.71 -4.13 -4.03
N ASP A 48 4.28 -4.90 -4.95
CA ASP A 48 4.87 -6.21 -4.66
C ASP A 48 6.36 -6.04 -4.37
N LEU A 49 6.76 -6.33 -3.14
CA LEU A 49 8.12 -6.29 -2.65
C LEU A 49 8.75 -7.67 -2.80
N THR A 50 9.80 -7.73 -3.61
CA THR A 50 10.62 -8.90 -3.85
C THR A 50 12.08 -8.53 -3.71
N THR A 51 12.97 -9.51 -3.76
CA THR A 51 14.41 -9.28 -3.76
C THR A 51 15.01 -9.80 -5.05
N GLU A 52 16.09 -9.16 -5.49
CA GLU A 52 16.84 -9.54 -6.68
C GLU A 52 18.32 -9.57 -6.33
N ASN A 53 19.07 -10.48 -6.95
CA ASN A 53 20.52 -10.52 -6.80
C ASN A 53 21.15 -9.62 -7.86
N GLU A 54 21.90 -8.63 -7.43
CA GLU A 54 22.72 -7.78 -8.28
C GLU A 54 24.20 -8.03 -7.96
N GLY A 55 24.82 -8.92 -8.74
CA GLY A 55 26.17 -9.41 -8.47
C GLY A 55 26.24 -10.18 -7.14
N SER A 56 27.02 -9.66 -6.19
CA SER A 56 27.17 -10.22 -4.83
C SER A 56 26.20 -9.64 -3.80
N HIS A 57 25.35 -8.68 -4.19
CA HIS A 57 24.47 -7.98 -3.27
C HIS A 57 23.00 -8.33 -3.54
N MET A 58 22.22 -8.43 -2.47
CA MET A 58 20.76 -8.54 -2.56
C MET A 58 20.16 -7.14 -2.52
N VAL A 59 19.33 -6.82 -3.51
CA VAL A 59 18.68 -5.51 -3.65
C VAL A 59 17.17 -5.65 -3.53
N GLN A 60 16.49 -4.58 -3.12
CA GLN A 60 15.04 -4.54 -3.04
C GLN A 60 14.45 -4.32 -4.43
N LYS A 61 13.57 -5.21 -4.88
CA LYS A 61 12.78 -5.01 -6.10
C LYS A 61 11.33 -4.70 -5.74
N ILE A 62 10.76 -3.70 -6.38
CA ILE A 62 9.38 -3.26 -6.18
C ILE A 62 8.67 -3.27 -7.53
N ILE A 63 7.57 -4.00 -7.60
CA ILE A 63 6.65 -3.97 -8.74
C ILE A 63 5.42 -3.17 -8.30
N HIS A 64 5.26 -1.98 -8.87
CA HIS A 64 4.12 -1.10 -8.63
C HIS A 64 3.09 -1.27 -9.74
N SER A 65 1.81 -1.43 -9.38
CA SER A 65 0.71 -1.58 -10.34
C SER A 65 -0.59 -0.91 -9.89
N GLN A 66 -1.44 -0.61 -10.87
CA GLN A 66 -2.81 -0.10 -10.74
C GLN A 66 -3.72 -0.72 -11.83
N GLU A 67 -5.03 -0.70 -11.62
CA GLU A 67 -6.02 -1.30 -12.51
C GLU A 67 -6.49 -0.34 -13.61
N GLN A 68 -6.74 0.95 -13.29
CA GLN A 68 -7.34 1.90 -14.24
C GLN A 68 -6.75 3.32 -14.18
N PRO A 69 -6.12 3.79 -15.28
CA PRO A 69 -5.67 3.01 -16.42
C PRO A 69 -4.67 1.93 -15.98
N LYS A 70 -4.64 0.79 -16.67
CA LYS A 70 -3.72 -0.31 -16.32
C LYS A 70 -2.28 0.18 -16.47
N ARG A 71 -1.50 0.15 -15.38
CA ARG A 71 -0.06 0.44 -15.39
C ARG A 71 0.67 -0.53 -14.48
N ILE A 72 1.89 -0.90 -14.89
CA ILE A 72 2.81 -1.72 -14.12
C ILE A 72 4.22 -1.15 -14.33
N LYS A 73 4.97 -0.91 -13.26
CA LYS A 73 6.36 -0.43 -13.25
C LYS A 73 7.17 -1.31 -12.30
N SER A 74 8.37 -1.73 -12.71
CA SER A 74 9.29 -2.47 -11.85
C SER A 74 10.55 -1.64 -11.64
N ILE A 75 11.02 -1.55 -10.39
CA ILE A 75 12.20 -0.79 -10.01
C ILE A 75 13.00 -1.58 -8.98
N SER A 76 14.33 -1.57 -9.10
CA SER A 76 15.25 -2.19 -8.13
C SER A 76 16.04 -1.10 -7.40
N TYR A 77 16.20 -1.26 -6.09
CA TYR A 77 16.82 -0.33 -5.15
C TYR A 77 17.94 -1.02 -4.38
N SER A 78 19.19 -0.60 -4.66
CA SER A 78 20.40 -1.11 -3.99
C SER A 78 20.67 -0.47 -2.63
N GLY A 79 19.93 0.58 -2.26
CA GLY A 79 20.13 1.34 -1.00
C GLY A 79 19.26 0.91 0.18
N VAL A 80 18.43 -0.13 0.03
CA VAL A 80 17.58 -0.61 1.13
C VAL A 80 18.41 -1.49 2.07
N ASN A 81 18.51 -1.08 3.33
CA ASN A 81 19.37 -1.74 4.33
C ASN A 81 18.87 -3.13 4.72
N THR A 82 17.56 -3.30 4.76
CA THR A 82 16.93 -4.59 5.07
C THR A 82 15.87 -4.90 4.01
N PRO A 83 16.28 -5.46 2.85
CA PRO A 83 15.35 -5.84 1.79
C PRO A 83 14.36 -6.90 2.28
N LEU A 84 13.14 -6.82 1.78
CA LEU A 84 12.03 -7.68 2.13
C LEU A 84 11.51 -8.40 0.89
N HIS A 85 11.27 -9.71 1.04
CA HIS A 85 10.84 -10.58 -0.04
C HIS A 85 9.44 -11.14 0.22
N GLY A 86 8.61 -11.17 -0.82
CA GLY A 86 7.35 -11.91 -0.80
C GLY A 86 6.22 -11.19 -0.07
N ILE A 87 6.28 -9.86 0.03
CA ILE A 87 5.22 -9.05 0.64
C ILE A 87 4.55 -8.18 -0.41
N THR A 88 3.22 -8.22 -0.46
CA THR A 88 2.40 -7.26 -1.20
C THR A 88 1.88 -6.21 -0.23
N VAL A 89 1.93 -4.95 -0.62
CA VAL A 89 1.38 -3.81 0.12
C VAL A 89 0.39 -3.07 -0.76
N TRP A 90 -0.75 -2.70 -0.19
CA TRP A 90 -1.73 -1.84 -0.84
C TRP A 90 -1.66 -0.45 -0.22
N ILE A 91 -1.81 0.58 -1.06
CA ILE A 91 -2.13 1.94 -0.63
C ILE A 91 -3.47 2.30 -1.25
N ILE A 92 -4.44 2.60 -0.39
CA ILE A 92 -5.81 2.90 -0.80
C ILE A 92 -6.15 4.36 -0.47
N ASP A 93 -6.70 5.07 -1.44
CA ASP A 93 -7.37 6.35 -1.24
C ASP A 93 -8.88 6.11 -1.05
N SER A 94 -9.41 6.53 0.10
CA SER A 94 -10.84 6.40 0.44
C SER A 94 -11.62 7.71 0.27
N ASP A 95 -11.04 8.72 -0.38
CA ASP A 95 -11.47 10.12 -0.45
C ASP A 95 -11.39 10.88 0.89
N GLU A 96 -11.50 10.19 2.03
CA GLU A 96 -11.35 10.78 3.37
C GLU A 96 -9.92 10.68 3.90
N TYR A 97 -9.24 9.58 3.56
CA TYR A 97 -7.88 9.31 3.99
C TYR A 97 -7.21 8.24 3.13
N VAL A 98 -5.88 8.26 3.19
CA VAL A 98 -5.02 7.33 2.46
C VAL A 98 -4.43 6.31 3.44
N THR A 99 -4.55 5.02 3.16
CA THR A 99 -4.09 3.96 4.07
C THR A 99 -3.15 2.98 3.38
N MET A 100 -1.99 2.72 3.99
CA MET A 100 -1.09 1.63 3.64
C MET A 100 -1.42 0.39 4.48
N LEU A 101 -1.67 -0.75 3.82
CA LEU A 101 -2.12 -1.99 4.45
C LEU A 101 -1.63 -3.26 3.72
N LEU A 102 -1.63 -4.39 4.41
CA LEU A 102 -1.32 -5.70 3.84
C LEU A 102 -2.61 -6.39 3.36
N PRO A 103 -2.62 -7.02 2.17
CA PRO A 103 -3.82 -7.66 1.63
C PRO A 103 -4.23 -8.91 2.42
N HIS A 104 -3.29 -9.70 2.91
CA HIS A 104 -3.61 -10.95 3.62
C HIS A 104 -4.31 -10.69 4.97
N GLN A 105 -4.07 -9.55 5.62
CA GLN A 105 -4.85 -9.15 6.80
C GLN A 105 -6.35 -8.96 6.49
N ASN A 106 -6.68 -8.68 5.23
CA ASN A 106 -8.05 -8.63 4.75
C ASN A 106 -8.57 -9.99 4.25
N ILE A 107 -7.69 -10.92 3.90
CA ILE A 107 -8.06 -12.24 3.35
C ILE A 107 -8.26 -13.29 4.46
N GLU A 108 -7.55 -13.21 5.59
CA GLU A 108 -7.78 -14.15 6.70
C GLU A 108 -9.16 -13.99 7.37
N ARG A 109 -9.84 -12.87 7.12
CA ARG A 109 -11.24 -12.67 7.52
C ARG A 109 -12.26 -13.09 6.46
N VAL A 110 -11.81 -13.36 5.24
CA VAL A 110 -12.67 -13.47 4.06
C VAL A 110 -12.24 -14.64 3.21
N GLY A 111 -12.82 -15.80 3.52
CA GLY A 111 -12.85 -16.92 2.60
C GLY A 111 -13.46 -16.48 1.27
N GLN A 112 -12.61 -16.40 0.25
CA GLN A 112 -12.89 -16.41 -1.19
C GLN A 112 -13.79 -15.30 -1.80
N ARG A 113 -13.13 -14.42 -2.57
CA ARG A 113 -13.53 -13.73 -3.83
C ARG A 113 -14.94 -13.12 -3.94
N ASN A 114 -15.03 -11.78 -3.86
CA ASN A 114 -15.98 -10.93 -4.60
C ASN A 114 -15.55 -9.43 -4.54
N PRO A 115 -15.40 -8.70 -5.66
CA PRO A 115 -15.05 -7.27 -5.64
C PRO A 115 -16.05 -6.38 -4.88
N ARG A 116 -17.34 -6.76 -4.82
CA ARG A 116 -18.34 -6.07 -3.98
C ARG A 116 -18.06 -6.25 -2.49
N VAL A 117 -17.43 -7.36 -2.11
CA VAL A 117 -17.04 -7.66 -0.74
C VAL A 117 -15.76 -6.91 -0.37
N ILE A 118 -14.85 -6.65 -1.31
CA ILE A 118 -13.70 -5.75 -1.09
C ILE A 118 -14.18 -4.35 -0.71
N ASN A 119 -15.16 -3.81 -1.44
CA ASN A 119 -15.77 -2.52 -1.08
C ASN A 119 -16.43 -2.53 0.32
N LEU A 120 -17.09 -3.63 0.68
CA LEU A 120 -17.68 -3.79 2.02
C LEU A 120 -16.61 -3.87 3.12
N ILE A 121 -15.45 -4.45 2.84
CA ILE A 121 -14.30 -4.54 3.75
C ILE A 121 -13.62 -3.19 3.93
N ILE A 122 -13.47 -2.41 2.85
CA ILE A 122 -12.97 -1.03 2.93
C ILE A 122 -13.90 -0.21 3.85
N VAL A 123 -15.22 -0.32 3.66
CA VAL A 123 -16.22 0.33 4.53
C VAL A 123 -16.14 -0.18 5.98
N ALA A 124 -15.92 -1.48 6.21
CA ALA A 124 -15.80 -2.03 7.56
C ALA A 124 -14.49 -1.63 8.27
N LEU A 125 -13.39 -1.50 7.53
CA LEU A 125 -12.14 -0.90 8.01
C LEU A 125 -12.34 0.57 8.34
N GLN A 126 -13.12 1.30 7.53
CA GLN A 126 -13.47 2.70 7.78
C GLN A 126 -14.15 2.87 9.14
N ILE A 127 -15.14 2.01 9.43
CA ILE A 127 -15.86 1.99 10.71
C ILE A 127 -14.93 1.63 11.88
N THR A 128 -14.03 0.65 11.68
CA THR A 128 -13.10 0.22 12.74
C THR A 128 -12.11 1.32 13.09
N ILE A 129 -11.64 2.08 12.09
CA ILE A 129 -10.74 3.21 12.28
C ILE A 129 -11.45 4.37 13.00
N GLU A 130 -12.70 4.67 12.64
CA GLU A 130 -13.52 5.69 13.33
C GLU A 130 -13.77 5.33 14.80
N ILE A 131 -14.02 4.05 15.12
CA ILE A 131 -14.12 3.57 16.51
C ILE A 131 -12.80 3.79 17.27
N ILE A 132 -11.66 3.56 16.63
CA ILE A 132 -10.34 3.75 17.25
C ILE A 132 -10.03 5.24 17.47
N LYS A 133 -10.40 6.12 16.54
CA LYS A 133 -10.25 7.59 16.68
C LYS A 133 -11.13 8.13 17.81
N SER A 134 -12.39 7.65 17.90
CA SER A 134 -13.33 8.03 18.97
C SER A 134 -12.83 7.63 20.37
N SER A 135 -12.18 6.47 20.49
CA SER A 135 -11.62 5.98 21.75
C SER A 135 -10.34 6.70 22.22
N ARG A 136 -9.69 7.52 21.39
CA ARG A 136 -8.46 8.26 21.76
C ARG A 136 -8.71 9.73 22.12
N ASN A 137 -9.95 10.21 22.02
CA ASN A 137 -10.36 11.57 22.41
C ASN A 137 -10.98 11.63 23.83
N HIS A 138 -10.69 10.64 24.68
CA HIS A 138 -10.98 10.62 26.11
C HIS A 138 -9.72 10.43 26.94
#